data_AF-A0A920SSN7-F1
#
_entry.id   AF-A0A920SSN7-F1
#
_cell.length_a   1.000
_cell.length_b   1.000
_cell.length_c   1.000
_cell.angle_alpha   90.00
_cell.angle_beta   90.00
_cell.angle_gamma   90.00
#
_symmetry.space_group_name_H-M   'P 1'
#
loop_
_entity.id
_entity.type
_entity.pdbx_description
1 polymer ?
#
loop_
_entity_poly.entity_id
_entity_poly.type
_entity_poly.pdbx_seq_one_letter_code
_entity_poly.pdbx_strand_id
1 'polypeptide(L)' 'MAQPGVTTRPIKLLSGASHFCETFFDDARCELDNVVGELNQGWTVAKYLLTHEREMIGGSAIGRAAMRPLSEFVTQQVG' A
#
# COMPACT_ATOMS: atom_id res chain seq x y z
N MET A 1 -11.10 -4.38 11.61
CA MET A 1 -11.96 -5.40 10.97
C MET A 1 -12.84 -6.02 12.03
N ALA A 2 -14.16 -6.07 11.83
CA ALA A 2 -15.13 -6.54 12.83
C ALA A 2 -16.04 -7.67 12.32
N GLN A 3 -15.68 -8.31 11.20
CA GLN A 3 -16.45 -9.43 10.64
C GLN A 3 -16.12 -10.74 11.38
N PRO A 4 -17.12 -11.55 11.75
CA PRO A 4 -16.89 -12.91 12.26
C PRO A 4 -16.05 -13.75 11.30
N GLY A 5 -15.13 -14.54 11.85
CA GLY A 5 -14.18 -15.35 11.07
C GLY A 5 -13.02 -14.56 10.46
N VAL A 6 -12.93 -13.24 10.65
CA VAL A 6 -11.80 -12.43 10.19
C VAL A 6 -11.03 -11.88 11.38
N THR A 7 -9.73 -12.21 11.46
CA THR A 7 -8.85 -11.72 12.53
C THR A 7 -7.64 -11.02 11.94
N THR A 8 -7.30 -9.84 12.44
CA THR A 8 -6.11 -9.08 12.01
C THR A 8 -5.09 -8.98 13.14
N ARG A 9 -3.82 -9.28 12.84
CA ARG A 9 -2.69 -9.20 13.77
C ARG A 9 -1.66 -8.18 13.26
N PRO A 10 -1.38 -7.09 14.00
CA PRO A 10 -0.38 -6.12 13.57
C PRO A 10 1.04 -6.71 13.56
N ILE A 11 1.82 -6.42 12.52
CA ILE A 11 3.25 -6.78 12.44
C ILE A 11 4.07 -5.57 12.91
N LYS A 12 4.74 -5.71 14.06
CA LYS A 12 5.62 -4.67 14.58
C LYS A 12 6.92 -4.60 13.79
N LEU A 13 7.23 -3.42 13.26
CA LEU A 13 8.51 -3.12 12.64
C LEU A 13 9.55 -2.76 13.71
N LEU A 14 10.83 -2.81 13.33
CA LEU A 14 11.95 -2.42 14.22
C LEU A 14 11.81 -0.98 14.75
N SER A 15 11.17 -0.10 13.99
CA SER A 15 10.88 1.28 14.41
C SER A 15 9.82 1.40 15.51
N GLY A 16 9.20 0.29 15.93
CA GLY A 16 8.07 0.27 16.85
C GLY A 16 6.72 0.61 16.20
N ALA A 17 6.72 1.10 14.96
CA ALA A 17 5.50 1.33 14.17
C ALA A 17 4.95 0.00 13.62
N SER A 18 3.67 -0.01 13.23
CA SER A 18 2.99 -1.20 12.72
C SER A 18 2.10 -0.88 11.51
N HIS A 19 2.73 -0.48 10.40
CA HIS A 19 2.01 -0.20 9.15
C HIS A 19 1.52 -1.44 8.42
N PHE A 20 2.07 -2.61 8.75
CA PHE A 20 1.69 -3.90 8.18
C PHE A 20 0.90 -4.73 9.18
N CYS A 21 0.06 -5.62 8.67
CA CYS A 21 -0.67 -6.59 9.46
C CYS A 21 -0.87 -7.88 8.67
N GLU A 22 -1.00 -8.99 9.40
CA GLU A 22 -1.46 -10.26 8.86
C GLU A 22 -2.96 -10.36 9.11
N THR A 23 -3.73 -10.82 8.11
CA THR A 23 -5.17 -11.04 8.25
C THR A 23 -5.49 -12.50 7.96
N PHE A 24 -6.21 -13.13 8.88
CA PHE A 24 -6.64 -14.52 8.84
C PHE A 24 -8.13 -14.60 8.55
N PHE A 25 -8.51 -15.56 7.71
CA PHE A 25 -9.89 -15.90 7.38
C PHE A 25 -10.14 -17.34 7.83
N ASP A 26 -10.96 -17.51 8.86
CA ASP A 26 -11.34 -18.79 9.46
C ASP A 26 -12.87 -18.93 9.43
N ASP A 27 -13.36 -19.78 8.54
CA ASP A 27 -14.79 -19.92 8.21
C ASP A 27 -15.51 -18.59 7.93
N ALA A 28 -14.77 -17.56 7.49
CA ALA A 28 -15.33 -16.27 7.11
C ALA A 28 -16.38 -16.45 6.00
N ARG A 29 -17.55 -15.83 6.18
CA ARG A 29 -18.63 -15.82 5.18
C ARG A 29 -18.68 -14.46 4.48
N CYS A 30 -19.04 -14.49 3.21
CA CYS A 30 -19.22 -13.29 2.38
C CYS A 30 -20.44 -13.49 1.49
N GLU A 31 -21.31 -12.48 1.42
CA GLU A 31 -22.47 -12.49 0.53
C GLU A 31 -22.02 -12.35 -0.94
N LEU A 32 -22.80 -12.92 -1.86
CA LEU A 32 -22.50 -12.86 -3.29
C LEU A 32 -22.49 -11.40 -3.81
N ASP A 33 -23.33 -10.54 -3.24
CA ASP A 33 -23.43 -9.12 -3.59
C ASP A 33 -22.17 -8.31 -3.22
N ASN A 34 -21.29 -8.87 -2.38
CA ASN A 34 -20.00 -8.26 -2.05
C ASN A 34 -18.88 -8.68 -3.04
N VAL A 35 -19.18 -9.49 -4.06
CA VAL A 35 -18.21 -9.82 -5.11
C VAL A 35 -17.88 -8.55 -5.90
N VAL A 36 -16.59 -8.25 -5.98
CA VAL A 36 -16.10 -7.11 -6.76
C VAL A 36 -15.83 -7.56 -8.19
N GLY A 37 -16.58 -7.01 -9.13
CA GLY A 37 -16.52 -7.40 -10.55
C GLY A 37 -17.28 -8.71 -10.80
N GLU A 38 -16.82 -9.49 -11.77
CA GLU A 38 -17.46 -10.75 -12.15
C GLU A 38 -16.92 -11.95 -11.37
N LEU A 39 -17.78 -12.93 -11.11
CA LEU A 39 -17.39 -14.17 -10.44
C LEU A 39 -16.24 -14.85 -11.22
N ASN A 40 -15.22 -15.32 -10.48
CA ASN A 40 -13.99 -15.91 -11.01
C ASN A 40 -13.09 -14.98 -11.84
N GLN A 41 -13.34 -13.66 -11.87
CA GLN A 41 -12.51 -12.68 -12.59
C GLN A 41 -11.61 -11.83 -11.68
N GLY A 42 -11.38 -12.27 -10.43
CA GLY A 42 -10.59 -11.52 -9.44
C GLY A 42 -9.16 -11.21 -9.88
N TRP A 43 -8.53 -12.05 -10.70
CA TRP A 43 -7.16 -11.80 -11.19
C TRP A 43 -7.06 -10.59 -12.12
N THR A 44 -8.10 -10.35 -12.92
CA THR A 44 -8.16 -9.19 -13.81
C THR A 44 -8.20 -7.90 -13.00
N VAL A 45 -9.06 -7.86 -11.96
CA VAL A 45 -9.15 -6.73 -11.02
C VAL A 45 -7.82 -6.53 -10.28
N ALA A 46 -7.24 -7.60 -9.75
CA ALA A 46 -5.99 -7.55 -9.00
C ALA A 46 -4.83 -6.97 -9.84
N LYS A 47 -4.67 -7.42 -11.08
CA LYS A 47 -3.64 -6.88 -11.98
C LYS A 47 -3.82 -5.39 -12.28
N TYR A 48 -5.06 -4.94 -12.46
CA TYR A 48 -5.33 -3.52 -12.68
C TYR A 48 -4.91 -2.67 -11.48
N LEU A 49 -5.27 -3.11 -10.26
CA LEU A 49 -4.86 -2.43 -9.02
C LEU A 49 -3.34 -2.40 -8.85
N LEU A 50 -2.64 -3.50 -9.14
CA LEU A 50 -1.17 -3.57 -9.09
C LEU A 50 -0.49 -2.56 -10.02
N THR A 51 -1.07 -2.27 -11.19
CA THR A 51 -0.56 -1.22 -12.09
C THR A 51 -0.68 0.15 -11.44
N HIS A 52 -1.84 0.47 -10.85
CA HIS A 52 -2.06 1.74 -10.18
C HIS A 52 -1.11 1.92 -8.98
N GLU A 53 -0.92 0.89 -8.16
CA GLU A 53 0.05 0.92 -7.06
C GLU A 53 1.49 1.15 -7.57
N ARG A 54 1.87 0.49 -8.67
CA ARG A 54 3.19 0.66 -9.28
C ARG A 54 3.43 2.09 -9.76
N GLU A 55 2.43 2.74 -10.34
CA GLU A 55 2.52 4.13 -10.77
C GLU A 55 2.60 5.09 -9.58
N MET A 56 1.79 4.86 -8.53
CA MET A 56 1.78 5.71 -7.34
C MET A 56 3.07 5.60 -6.50
N ILE A 57 3.60 4.38 -6.34
CA ILE A 57 4.81 4.12 -5.54
C ILE A 57 6.07 4.38 -6.37
N GLY A 58 6.11 3.88 -7.62
CA GLY A 58 7.27 4.01 -8.51
C GLY A 58 7.37 5.36 -9.23
N GLY A 59 6.23 6.00 -9.49
CA GLY A 59 6.14 7.36 -10.06
C GLY A 59 6.07 8.45 -8.99
N SER A 60 6.14 8.11 -7.71
CA SER A 60 6.03 9.07 -6.63
C SER A 60 7.10 10.15 -6.79
N ALA A 61 6.61 11.38 -6.98
CA ALA A 61 7.37 12.62 -6.97
C ALA A 61 8.23 12.81 -5.70
N ILE A 62 8.15 11.91 -4.70
CA ILE A 62 9.00 11.87 -3.52
C ILE A 62 10.49 11.84 -3.91
N GLY A 63 10.88 11.16 -5.01
CA GLY A 63 12.27 11.15 -5.49
C GLY A 63 12.70 12.42 -6.25
N ARG A 64 11.75 13.17 -6.83
CA ARG A 64 12.04 14.34 -7.70
C ARG A 64 11.79 15.68 -7.02
N ALA A 65 10.88 15.75 -6.05
CA ALA A 65 10.50 16.98 -5.35
C ALA A 65 11.32 17.25 -4.08
N ALA A 66 12.05 16.25 -3.56
CA ALA A 66 12.77 16.36 -2.28
C ALA A 66 14.26 16.73 -2.40
N MET A 67 14.84 16.77 -3.60
CA MET A 67 16.24 17.17 -3.79
C MET A 67 16.32 18.52 -4.46
N ARG A 68 16.56 19.57 -3.65
CA ARG A 68 17.16 20.80 -4.16
C ARG A 68 18.49 20.42 -4.86
N PRO A 69 18.82 21.03 -6.01
CA PRO A 69 20.09 20.79 -6.65
C PRO A 69 21.23 21.03 -5.65
N LEU A 70 22.19 20.10 -5.56
CA LEU A 70 23.35 20.24 -4.68
C LEU A 70 24.09 21.58 -4.91
N SER A 71 24.08 22.09 -6.14
CA SER A 71 24.62 23.41 -6.47
C SER A 71 23.98 24.54 -5.67
N GLU A 72 22.68 24.48 -5.43
CA GLU A 72 21.93 25.50 -4.70
C GLU A 72 22.21 25.47 -3.19
N PHE A 73 22.55 24.30 -2.65
CA PHE A 73 23.02 24.14 -1.27
C PHE A 73 24.44 24.68 -1.09
N VAL A 74 25.34 24.39 -2.04
CA VAL A 74 26.74 24.83 -2.00
C VAL A 74 26.86 26.35 -2.05
N THR A 75 26.05 27.04 -2.87
CA THR A 75 26.05 28.51 -2.94
C THR A 75 25.61 29.18 -1.63
N GLN A 76 24.85 28.49 -0.78
CA GLN A 76 24.35 29.05 0.48
C GLN A 76 25.32 28.88 1.65
N GLN A 77 26.28 27.94 1.53
CA GLN A 77 27.22 27.58 2.60
C GLN A 77 28.64 28.10 2.34
N VAL A 78 28.96 28.41 1.07
CA VAL A 78 30.18 29.14 0.68
C VAL A 78 29.78 30.59 0.43
N GLY A 79 29.56 31.32 1.53
CA GLY A 79 29.64 32.78 1.57
C GLY A 79 31.05 33.19 1.96
#